data_AF-A0A7U4QWM0-F1
#
_entry.id   AF-A0A7U4QWM0-F1
#
_cell.length_a   1.000
_cell.length_b   1.000
_cell.length_c   1.000
_cell.angle_alpha   90.00
_cell.angle_beta   90.00
_cell.angle_gamma   90.00
#
_symmetry.space_group_name_H-M   'P 1'
#
loop_
_entity.id
_entity.type
_entity.pdbx_description
1 polymer ?
#
loop_
_entity_poly.entity_id
_entity_poly.type
_entity_poly.pdbx_seq_one_letter_code
_entity_poly.pdbx_strand_id
1 'polypeptide(L)'
;MTTIKPLHIQRLIALPYLILGGWCLLAPHMVEGLMINPPFQHLSTTSALLIGCFGAQAVLGGLFIWFSRFNAQTFLIYAFALVPFFVFNYWFVFEIPIFNRWMALDLGSNALMLGLTLWGWRMMRAEEALKASAN
;
A
#
# COMPACT_ATOMS: atom_id res chain seq x y z
N MET A 1 -11.84 -0.74 27.09
CA MET A 1 -11.21 -0.04 25.96
C MET A 1 -10.00 -0.86 25.52
N THR A 2 -10.04 -1.49 24.35
CA THR A 2 -8.90 -2.23 23.80
C THR A 2 -7.83 -1.23 23.36
N THR A 3 -6.69 -1.21 24.06
CA THR A 3 -5.56 -0.33 23.71
C THR A 3 -5.02 -0.72 22.33
N ILE A 4 -5.09 0.20 21.37
CA ILE A 4 -4.49 0.02 20.04
C ILE A 4 -2.97 -0.09 20.22
N LYS A 5 -2.37 -1.14 19.63
CA LYS A 5 -0.93 -1.39 19.66
C LYS A 5 -0.31 -1.09 18.29
N PRO A 6 1.00 -0.73 18.22
CA PRO A 6 1.69 -0.51 16.95
C PRO A 6 1.58 -1.70 15.97
N LEU A 7 1.52 -2.94 16.48
CA LEU A 7 1.30 -4.14 15.68
C LEU A 7 -0.04 -4.12 14.91
N HIS A 8 -1.10 -3.56 15.51
CA HIS A 8 -2.39 -3.45 14.82
C HIS A 8 -2.29 -2.45 13.67
N ILE A 9 -1.58 -1.33 13.87
CA ILE A 9 -1.33 -0.33 12.82
C ILE A 9 -0.55 -0.95 11.66
N GLN A 10 0.54 -1.67 11.95
CA GLN A 10 1.33 -2.40 10.95
C GLN A 10 0.47 -3.37 10.13
N ARG A 11 -0.41 -4.15 10.78
CA ARG A 11 -1.31 -5.08 10.08
C ARG A 11 -2.35 -4.37 9.23
N LEU A 12 -2.88 -3.24 9.69
CA LEU A 12 -3.79 -2.43 8.87
C LEU A 12 -3.11 -1.87 7.62
N ILE A 13 -1.84 -1.49 7.71
CA ILE A 13 -1.03 -1.06 6.56
C ILE A 13 -0.83 -2.21 5.56
N ALA A 14 -0.70 -3.45 6.02
CA ALA A 14 -0.54 -4.61 5.13
C ALA A 14 -1.81 -4.98 4.35
N LEU A 15 -3.01 -4.60 4.81
CA LEU A 15 -4.26 -5.03 4.19
C LEU A 15 -4.42 -4.57 2.73
N PRO A 16 -4.17 -3.31 2.35
CA PRO A 16 -4.24 -2.90 0.94
C PRO A 16 -3.34 -3.72 0.02
N TYR A 17 -2.11 -4.02 0.45
CA TYR A 17 -1.17 -4.85 -0.31
C TYR A 17 -1.71 -6.27 -0.54
N LEU A 18 -2.26 -6.89 0.51
CA LEU A 18 -2.77 -8.25 0.43
C LEU A 18 -4.07 -8.33 -0.39
N ILE A 19 -4.96 -7.35 -0.21
CA ILE A 19 -6.28 -7.36 -0.85
C ILE A 19 -6.19 -6.87 -2.30
N LEU A 20 -5.67 -5.66 -2.54
CA LEU A 20 -5.58 -5.09 -3.88
C LEU A 20 -4.48 -5.75 -4.71
N GLY A 21 -3.34 -6.06 -4.09
CA GLY A 21 -2.30 -6.85 -4.74
C GLY A 21 -2.78 -8.28 -5.05
N GLY A 22 -3.49 -8.91 -4.12
CA GLY A 22 -4.12 -10.22 -4.35
C GLY A 22 -5.14 -10.17 -5.49
N TRP A 23 -5.90 -9.08 -5.60
CA TRP A 23 -6.84 -8.88 -6.71
C TRP A 23 -6.12 -8.77 -8.07
N CYS A 24 -5.04 -7.99 -8.14
CA CYS A 24 -4.19 -7.91 -9.33
C CYS A 24 -3.59 -9.27 -9.71
N LEU A 25 -3.19 -10.06 -8.71
CA LEU A 25 -2.58 -11.38 -8.92
C LEU A 25 -3.59 -12.43 -9.40
N LEU A 26 -4.78 -12.46 -8.81
CA LEU A 26 -5.77 -13.53 -9.02
C LEU A 26 -6.75 -13.24 -10.15
N ALA A 27 -7.01 -11.96 -10.47
CA ALA A 27 -7.95 -11.56 -11.51
C ALA A 27 -7.44 -10.36 -12.34
N PRO A 28 -6.27 -10.47 -13.00
CA PRO A 28 -5.62 -9.34 -13.66
C PRO A 28 -6.45 -8.73 -14.79
N HIS A 29 -7.17 -9.53 -15.59
CA HIS A 29 -8.05 -9.01 -16.65
C HIS A 29 -9.25 -8.23 -16.11
N MET A 30 -9.77 -8.60 -14.94
CA MET A 30 -10.84 -7.85 -14.27
C MET A 30 -10.32 -6.51 -13.80
N VAL A 31 -9.12 -6.48 -13.20
CA VAL A 31 -8.46 -5.24 -12.80
C VAL A 31 -8.23 -4.34 -14.01
N GLU A 32 -7.67 -4.87 -15.09
CA GLU A 32 -7.46 -4.13 -16.34
C GLU A 32 -8.77 -3.52 -16.87
N GLY A 33 -9.82 -4.34 -16.99
CA GLY A 33 -11.12 -3.91 -17.51
C GLY A 33 -11.81 -2.85 -16.65
N LEU A 34 -11.58 -2.85 -15.33
CA LEU A 34 -12.20 -1.90 -14.40
C LEU A 34 -11.38 -0.65 -14.16
N MET A 35 -10.05 -0.74 -14.14
CA MET A 35 -9.17 0.34 -13.69
C MET A 35 -8.55 1.11 -14.86
N ILE A 36 -8.31 0.47 -16.01
CA ILE A 36 -7.69 1.12 -17.17
C ILE A 36 -8.78 1.66 -18.09
N ASN A 37 -8.61 2.87 -18.63
CA ASN A 37 -9.53 3.45 -19.59
C ASN A 37 -9.56 2.63 -20.89
N PRO A 38 -10.73 2.46 -21.55
CA PRO A 38 -10.88 1.58 -22.71
C PRO A 38 -9.83 1.73 -23.82
N PRO A 39 -9.35 2.95 -24.18
CA PRO A 39 -8.33 3.11 -25.22
C PRO A 39 -6.95 2.49 -24.89
N PHE A 40 -6.67 2.25 -23.60
CA PHE A 40 -5.40 1.70 -23.12
C PHE A 40 -5.53 0.25 -22.64
N GLN A 41 -6.72 -0.34 -22.71
CA GLN A 41 -6.91 -1.75 -22.38
C GLN A 41 -6.34 -2.61 -23.50
N HIS A 42 -5.51 -3.59 -23.13
CA HIS A 42 -4.96 -4.60 -24.01
C HIS A 42 -5.66 -5.95 -23.85
N LEU A 43 -6.06 -6.30 -22.63
CA LEU A 43 -6.71 -7.57 -22.26
C LEU A 43 -6.02 -8.80 -22.87
N SER A 44 -4.70 -8.75 -22.93
CA SER A 44 -3.85 -9.77 -23.52
C SER A 44 -3.19 -10.63 -22.44
N THR A 45 -2.65 -11.79 -22.81
CA THR A 45 -1.85 -12.60 -21.89
C THR A 45 -0.65 -11.82 -21.33
N THR A 46 -0.08 -10.91 -22.11
CA THR A 46 1.06 -10.08 -21.66
C THR A 46 0.61 -9.02 -20.64
N SER A 47 -0.50 -8.32 -20.87
CA SER A 47 -1.01 -7.37 -19.87
C SER A 47 -1.43 -8.08 -18.58
N ALA A 48 -2.02 -9.28 -18.68
CA ALA A 48 -2.32 -10.10 -17.52
C ALA A 48 -1.08 -10.52 -16.73
N LEU A 49 0.00 -10.93 -17.42
CA LEU A 49 1.29 -11.23 -16.78
C LEU A 49 1.83 -10.01 -16.02
N LEU A 50 1.84 -8.82 -16.65
CA LEU A 50 2.39 -7.62 -16.04
C LEU A 50 1.60 -7.16 -14.80
N ILE A 51 0.26 -7.17 -14.88
CA ILE A 51 -0.61 -6.88 -13.73
C ILE A 51 -0.45 -7.94 -12.64
N GLY A 52 -0.32 -9.21 -13.03
CA GLY A 52 -0.03 -10.30 -12.10
C GLY A 52 1.31 -10.14 -11.38
N CYS A 53 2.37 -9.71 -12.09
CA CYS A 53 3.67 -9.41 -11.49
C CYS A 53 3.58 -8.26 -10.48
N PHE A 54 2.87 -7.18 -10.81
CA PHE A 54 2.60 -6.08 -9.88
C PHE A 54 1.84 -6.59 -8.64
N GLY A 55 0.79 -7.40 -8.84
CA GLY A 55 0.04 -8.02 -7.77
C GLY A 55 0.90 -8.91 -6.87
N ALA A 56 1.75 -9.76 -7.44
CA ALA A 56 2.66 -10.62 -6.69
C ALA A 56 3.65 -9.81 -5.83
N GLN A 57 4.21 -8.73 -6.39
CA GLN A 57 5.10 -7.82 -5.66
C GLN A 57 4.38 -7.13 -4.50
N ALA A 58 3.14 -6.67 -4.74
CA ALA A 58 2.32 -6.07 -3.70
C ALA A 58 2.02 -7.09 -2.58
N VAL A 59 1.58 -8.30 -2.91
CA VAL A 59 1.34 -9.37 -1.91
C VAL A 59 2.61 -9.68 -1.11
N LEU A 60 3.77 -9.79 -1.77
CA LEU A 60 5.06 -9.97 -1.10
C LEU A 60 5.31 -8.86 -0.08
N GLY A 61 5.14 -7.59 -0.47
CA GLY A 61 5.25 -6.44 0.42
C GLY A 61 4.29 -6.53 1.61
N GLY A 62 3.02 -6.87 1.35
CA GLY A 62 2.00 -7.07 2.39
C GLY A 62 2.39 -8.16 3.40
N LEU A 63 2.95 -9.27 2.93
CA LEU A 63 3.43 -10.36 3.80
C LEU A 63 4.62 -9.90 4.66
N PHE A 64 5.59 -9.19 4.07
CA PHE A 64 6.70 -8.60 4.83
C PHE A 64 6.19 -7.65 5.91
N ILE A 65 5.26 -6.75 5.57
CA ILE A 65 4.66 -5.84 6.54
C ILE A 65 3.90 -6.63 7.61
N TRP A 66 3.14 -7.66 7.27
CA TRP A 66 2.33 -8.41 8.24
C TRP A 66 3.16 -9.17 9.28
N PHE A 67 4.27 -9.79 8.84
CA PHE A 67 5.04 -10.73 9.66
C PHE A 67 6.35 -10.17 10.22
N SER A 68 6.82 -9.01 9.75
CA SER A 68 8.02 -8.35 10.30
C SER A 68 7.73 -7.62 11.62
N ARG A 69 8.77 -7.02 12.21
CA ARG A 69 8.66 -6.17 13.40
C ARG A 69 9.05 -4.75 13.03
N PHE A 70 8.10 -3.82 13.06
CA PHE A 70 8.40 -2.41 12.80
C PHE A 70 8.92 -1.72 14.07
N ASN A 71 10.00 -0.96 13.92
CA ASN A 71 10.42 0.05 14.90
C ASN A 71 10.02 1.45 14.41
N ALA A 72 10.31 2.51 15.19
CA ALA A 72 10.00 3.87 14.75
C ALA A 72 10.65 4.20 13.40
N GLN A 73 11.91 3.83 13.19
CA GLN A 73 12.60 4.06 11.93
C GLN A 73 11.93 3.32 10.75
N THR A 74 11.43 2.09 10.94
CA THR A 74 10.71 1.34 9.91
C THR A 74 9.45 2.07 9.46
N PHE A 75 8.65 2.58 10.40
CA PHE A 75 7.48 3.40 10.06
C PHE A 75 7.91 4.65 9.29
N LEU A 76 8.93 5.38 9.75
CA LEU A 76 9.36 6.59 9.05
C LEU A 76 9.85 6.32 7.62
N ILE A 77 10.68 5.30 7.42
CA ILE A 77 11.16 4.89 6.09
C ILE A 77 9.97 4.50 5.20
N TYR A 78 8.99 3.79 5.77
CA TYR A 78 7.82 3.37 5.02
C TYR A 78 6.98 4.56 4.53
N ALA A 79 6.86 5.64 5.30
CA ALA A 79 6.20 6.86 4.84
C ALA A 79 6.89 7.46 3.60
N PHE A 80 8.22 7.45 3.55
CA PHE A 80 8.96 7.85 2.35
C PHE A 80 8.80 6.86 1.20
N ALA A 81 8.74 5.56 1.49
CA ALA A 81 8.53 4.52 0.49
C ALA A 81 7.16 4.60 -0.21
N LEU A 82 6.17 5.27 0.40
CA LEU A 82 4.87 5.53 -0.22
C LEU A 82 4.90 6.67 -1.25
N VAL A 83 5.90 7.56 -1.21
CA VAL A 83 5.96 8.74 -2.11
C VAL A 83 5.90 8.35 -3.59
N PRO A 84 6.66 7.36 -4.08
CA PRO A 84 6.55 6.92 -5.48
C PRO A 84 5.13 6.47 -5.86
N PHE A 85 4.37 5.87 -4.96
CA PHE A 85 2.98 5.47 -5.23
C PHE A 85 2.05 6.66 -5.41
N PHE A 86 2.21 7.73 -4.61
CA PHE A 86 1.43 8.95 -4.80
C PHE A 86 1.74 9.63 -6.14
N VAL A 87 3.02 9.71 -6.50
CA VAL A 87 3.45 10.25 -7.80
C VAL A 87 2.89 9.41 -8.94
N PHE A 88 2.99 8.09 -8.85
CA PHE A 88 2.47 7.15 -9.84
C PHE A 88 0.95 7.31 -10.05
N ASN A 89 0.18 7.33 -8.96
CA ASN A 89 -1.27 7.52 -9.02
C ASN A 89 -1.63 8.87 -9.64
N TYR A 90 -1.00 9.95 -9.19
CA TYR A 90 -1.31 11.28 -9.72
C TYR A 90 -1.04 11.34 -11.23
N TRP A 91 0.13 10.85 -11.64
CA TRP A 91 0.56 10.89 -13.04
C TRP A 91 -0.37 10.09 -13.96
N PHE A 92 -0.70 8.84 -13.60
CA PHE A 92 -1.49 7.97 -14.48
C PHE A 92 -3.01 8.10 -14.36
N VAL A 93 -3.49 8.97 -13.46
CA VAL A 93 -4.92 9.31 -13.33
C VAL A 93 -5.20 10.70 -13.91
N PHE A 94 -4.35 11.68 -13.65
CA PHE A 94 -4.62 13.08 -13.99
C PHE A 94 -3.80 13.61 -15.18
N GLU A 95 -2.50 13.29 -15.25
CA GLU A 95 -1.62 13.83 -16.31
C GLU A 95 -1.70 13.00 -17.60
N ILE A 96 -1.58 11.68 -17.48
CA ILE A 96 -1.75 10.72 -18.58
C ILE A 96 -2.83 9.73 -18.13
N PRO A 97 -4.12 9.96 -18.44
CA PRO A 97 -5.24 9.23 -17.85
C PRO A 97 -5.36 7.81 -18.42
N ILE A 98 -4.35 6.97 -18.17
CA ILE A 98 -4.36 5.54 -18.45
C ILE A 98 -5.32 4.87 -17.50
N PHE A 99 -5.24 5.20 -16.21
CA PHE A 99 -6.22 4.77 -15.23
C PHE A 99 -7.43 5.70 -15.22
N ASN A 100 -8.58 5.12 -14.91
CA ASN A 100 -9.81 5.85 -14.69
C ASN A 100 -10.00 6.19 -13.19
N ARG A 101 -11.16 6.75 -12.85
CA ARG A 101 -11.45 7.23 -11.50
C ARG A 101 -11.50 6.13 -10.43
N TRP A 102 -11.63 4.85 -10.81
CA TRP A 102 -11.53 3.73 -9.87
C TRP A 102 -10.15 3.64 -9.20
N MET A 103 -9.12 4.24 -9.80
CA MET A 103 -7.79 4.34 -9.19
C MET A 103 -7.77 5.15 -7.89
N ALA A 104 -8.82 5.94 -7.61
CA ALA A 104 -9.00 6.58 -6.31
C ALA A 104 -8.99 5.57 -5.15
N LEU A 105 -9.28 4.29 -5.40
CA LEU A 105 -9.14 3.21 -4.42
C LEU A 105 -7.69 3.03 -3.96
N ASP A 106 -6.73 3.03 -4.88
CA ASP A 106 -5.31 2.89 -4.53
C ASP A 106 -4.77 4.17 -3.92
N LEU A 107 -5.13 5.33 -4.47
CA LEU A 107 -4.78 6.63 -3.88
C LEU A 107 -5.29 6.74 -2.43
N GLY A 108 -6.55 6.38 -2.19
CA GLY A 108 -7.16 6.37 -0.86
C GLY A 108 -6.49 5.35 0.06
N SER A 109 -6.11 4.19 -0.47
CA SER A 109 -5.35 3.18 0.28
C SER A 109 -3.96 3.70 0.67
N ASN A 110 -3.24 4.34 -0.25
CA ASN A 110 -1.94 4.95 0.03
C ASN A 110 -2.04 6.09 1.06
N ALA A 111 -3.08 6.93 0.97
CA ALA A 111 -3.35 7.98 1.95
C ALA A 111 -3.63 7.40 3.35
N LEU A 112 -4.46 6.35 3.44
CA LEU A 112 -4.71 5.64 4.69
C LEU A 112 -3.41 5.05 5.26
N MET A 113 -2.62 4.38 4.43
CA MET A 113 -1.34 3.78 4.84
C MET A 113 -0.36 4.84 5.32
N LEU A 114 -0.28 6.00 4.67
CA LEU A 114 0.55 7.12 5.12
C LEU A 114 0.09 7.62 6.51
N GLY A 115 -1.21 7.81 6.69
CA GLY A 115 -1.79 8.22 7.98
C GLY A 115 -1.50 7.23 9.10
N LEU A 116 -1.73 5.93 8.84
CA LEU A 116 -1.40 4.85 9.76
C LEU A 116 0.09 4.81 10.08
N THR A 117 0.94 5.03 9.07
CA THR A 117 2.39 4.99 9.23
C THR A 117 2.89 6.12 10.13
N LEU A 118 2.41 7.35 9.92
CA LEU A 118 2.75 8.50 10.76
C LEU A 118 2.25 8.32 12.19
N TRP A 119 1.07 7.71 12.36
CA TRP A 119 0.55 7.38 13.69
C TRP A 119 1.38 6.30 14.39
N GLY A 120 1.70 5.21 13.69
CA GLY A 120 2.56 4.13 14.19
C GLY A 120 3.95 4.63 14.59
N TRP A 121 4.54 5.52 13.79
CA TRP A 121 5.80 6.20 14.12
C TRP A 121 5.72 6.97 15.44
N ARG A 122 4.68 7.79 15.61
CA ARG A 122 4.48 8.58 16.83
C ARG A 122 4.28 7.69 18.06
N MET A 123 3.54 6.58 17.92
CA MET A 123 3.37 5.60 19.00
C MET A 123 4.69 4.93 19.38
N MET A 124 5.45 4.44 18.39
CA MET A 124 6.74 3.78 18.63
C MET A 124 7.75 4.72 19.30
N ARG A 125 7.84 5.98 18.86
CA ARG A 125 8.73 6.97 19.51
C ARG A 125 8.36 7.23 20.97
N ALA A 126 7.07 7.27 21.30
CA ALA A 126 6.63 7.43 22.68
C ALA A 126 7.01 6.22 23.54
N GLU A 127 6.82 5.00 23.02
CA GLU A 127 7.26 3.78 23.71
C GLU A 127 8.78 3.71 23.90
N GLU A 128 9.57 4.09 22.89
CA GLU A 128 11.03 4.14 22.95
C GLU A 128 11.52 5.17 23.98
N ALA A 129 10.91 6.36 24.02
CA ALA A 129 11.25 7.39 25.00
C ALA A 129 10.93 6.96 26.44
N LEU A 130 9.76 6.34 26.66
CA LEU A 130 9.38 5.82 27.98
C LEU A 130 10.37 4.76 28.49
N LYS A 131 10.83 3.86 27.60
CA LYS A 131 11.86 2.86 27.95
C LYS A 131 13.21 3.50 28.27
N ALA A 132 13.58 4.56 27.56
CA ALA A 132 14.83 5.28 27.81
C ALA A 132 14.81 6.04 29.14
N SER A 133 13.66 6.56 29.59
CA SER A 133 13.52 7.23 30.89
C SER A 133 13.40 6.28 32.09
N ALA A 134 13.11 5.00 31.86
CA ALA A 134 12.98 3.98 32.90
C ALA A 134 14.30 3.23 33.19
N ASN A 135 15.34 3.48 32.39
CA ASN A 135 16.70 2.95 32.56
C ASN A 135 17.64 4.05 33.08
#